data_AF-A0A3M0ZL05-F1
#
_entry.id   AF-A0A3M0ZL05-F1
#
_cell.length_a   1.000
_cell.length_b   1.000
_cell.length_c   1.000
_cell.angle_alpha   90.00
_cell.angle_beta   90.00
_cell.angle_gamma   90.00
#
_symmetry.space_group_name_H-M   'P 1'
#
loop_
_entity.id
_entity.type
_entity.pdbx_description
1 polymer ?
#
loop_
_entity_poly.entity_id
_entity_poly.type
_entity_poly.pdbx_seq_one_letter_code
_entity_poly.pdbx_strand_id
1 'polypeptide(L)'
;MYHRLINLPKTRSFFLFGPRETGKTELLKRTFHPNESIFIDLLDPELSHKLSAYPKTVLELILPELGKKKWVVIDEVQKVPQLLDLVHQQITEKNFLFALTGSSARKLKKGKANLLAGRAFVFNLFPLTHRELGDDFDLDFYLGYGGLPDVYNIKNNLDRRRFLKAYAQTYLKEEIIAEQIVRNLPPFRRFFGYCCYAYNRDS
;
A
#
# COMPACT_ATOMS: atom_id res chain seq x y z
N MET A 1 0.86 12.24 13.31
CA MET A 1 0.65 11.55 12.02
C MET A 1 0.85 12.56 10.90
N TYR A 2 1.76 12.27 9.98
CA TYR A 2 2.33 13.26 9.06
C TYR A 2 1.45 13.54 7.84
N HIS A 3 1.44 14.81 7.40
CA HIS A 3 0.80 15.22 6.16
C HIS A 3 1.62 14.73 4.97
N ARG A 4 0.98 14.07 4.00
CA ARG A 4 1.66 13.56 2.80
C ARG A 4 1.66 14.63 1.70
N LEU A 5 2.79 14.83 1.04
CA LEU A 5 2.91 15.84 -0.04
C LEU A 5 2.37 15.36 -1.40
N ILE A 6 1.90 14.12 -1.48
CA ILE A 6 1.35 13.57 -2.71
C ILE A 6 -0.03 14.16 -3.00
N ASN A 7 -0.23 14.65 -4.23
CA ASN A 7 -1.51 15.18 -4.67
C ASN A 7 -2.32 14.11 -5.42
N LEU A 8 -3.39 13.62 -4.80
CA LEU A 8 -4.26 12.60 -5.37
C LEU A 8 -5.39 13.24 -6.21
N PRO A 9 -5.71 12.67 -7.38
CA PRO A 9 -6.73 13.23 -8.26
C PRO A 9 -8.14 13.05 -7.67
N LYS A 10 -8.98 14.07 -7.80
CA LYS A 10 -10.39 14.04 -7.35
C LYS A 10 -11.41 13.71 -8.46
N THR A 11 -10.93 13.53 -9.69
CA THR A 11 -11.76 13.40 -10.89
C THR A 11 -11.42 12.19 -11.77
N ARG A 12 -10.39 11.43 -11.41
CA ARG A 12 -9.87 10.29 -12.18
C ARG A 12 -9.55 9.15 -11.24
N SER A 13 -9.88 7.93 -11.65
CA SER A 13 -9.46 6.73 -10.95
C SER A 13 -7.94 6.61 -10.93
N PHE A 14 -7.38 5.99 -9.90
CA PHE A 14 -5.94 5.84 -9.77
C PHE A 14 -5.54 4.63 -8.94
N PHE A 15 -4.29 4.21 -9.14
CA PHE A 15 -3.56 3.29 -8.29
C PHE A 15 -2.62 4.07 -7.39
N LEU A 16 -2.56 3.69 -6.11
CA LEU A 16 -1.57 4.13 -5.15
C LEU A 16 -0.74 2.93 -4.71
N PHE A 17 0.44 2.78 -5.31
CA PHE A 17 1.40 1.76 -4.92
C PHE A 17 2.34 2.28 -3.85
N GLY A 18 2.96 1.37 -3.10
CA GLY A 18 3.99 1.75 -2.14
C GLY A 18 4.23 0.62 -1.16
N PRO A 19 5.41 0.56 -0.51
CA PRO A 19 5.67 -0.43 0.52
C PRO A 19 4.59 -0.47 1.60
N ARG A 20 4.44 -1.59 2.28
CA ARG A 20 3.60 -1.65 3.50
C ARG A 20 4.15 -0.68 4.55
N GLU A 21 3.25 -0.24 5.42
CA GLU A 21 3.53 0.72 6.51
C GLU A 21 3.93 2.12 6.05
N THR A 22 3.81 2.44 4.75
CA THR A 22 3.94 3.82 4.26
C THR A 22 2.68 4.67 4.51
N GLY A 23 1.63 4.13 5.12
CA GLY A 23 0.41 4.88 5.43
C GLY A 23 -0.56 5.10 4.25
N LYS A 24 -0.57 4.20 3.25
CA LYS A 24 -1.50 4.27 2.10
C LYS A 24 -2.97 4.28 2.53
N THR A 25 -3.37 3.32 3.35
CA THR A 25 -4.73 3.17 3.89
C THR A 25 -5.19 4.44 4.59
N GLU A 26 -4.33 4.97 5.47
CA GLU A 26 -4.63 6.19 6.22
C GLU A 26 -4.75 7.41 5.31
N LEU A 27 -3.83 7.57 4.35
CA LEU A 27 -3.89 8.66 3.37
C LEU A 27 -5.23 8.64 2.62
N LEU A 28 -5.70 7.46 2.21
CA LEU A 28 -6.99 7.34 1.52
C LEU A 28 -8.19 7.61 2.43
N LYS A 29 -8.17 7.11 3.68
CA LYS A 29 -9.24 7.40 4.66
C LYS A 29 -9.37 8.90 4.97
N ARG A 30 -8.26 9.63 4.96
CA ARG A 30 -8.25 11.10 5.13
C ARG A 30 -8.68 11.85 3.87
N THR A 31 -8.31 11.33 2.71
CA THR A 31 -8.60 11.98 1.42
C THR A 31 -10.07 11.79 1.02
N PHE A 32 -10.63 10.61 1.33
CA PHE A 32 -11.99 10.23 0.97
C PHE A 32 -12.83 10.00 2.22
N HIS A 33 -13.74 10.93 2.50
CA HIS A 33 -14.63 10.80 3.63
C HIS A 33 -15.57 9.58 3.48
N PRO A 34 -15.98 8.93 4.59
CA PRO A 34 -16.92 7.80 4.57
C PRO A 34 -18.26 8.10 3.90
N ASN A 35 -18.67 9.37 3.89
CA ASN A 35 -19.93 9.80 3.27
C ASN A 35 -19.83 9.86 1.74
N GLU A 36 -18.63 10.01 1.19
CA GLU A 36 -18.41 10.15 -0.26
C GLU A 36 -17.82 8.90 -0.90
N SER A 37 -17.41 7.93 -0.06
CA SER A 37 -16.66 6.76 -0.50
C SER A 37 -17.09 5.45 0.17
N ILE A 38 -16.89 4.37 -0.57
CA ILE A 38 -17.03 2.99 -0.11
C ILE A 38 -15.61 2.47 0.12
N PHE A 39 -15.31 1.96 1.30
CA PHE A 39 -13.99 1.43 1.62
C PHE A 39 -14.06 -0.09 1.70
N ILE A 40 -13.31 -0.76 0.83
CA ILE A 40 -13.20 -2.22 0.75
C ILE A 40 -11.78 -2.59 1.15
N ASP A 41 -11.62 -3.17 2.34
CA ASP A 41 -10.33 -3.59 2.87
C ASP A 41 -10.11 -5.09 2.60
N LEU A 42 -9.22 -5.42 1.66
CA LEU A 42 -8.90 -6.82 1.34
C LEU A 42 -7.82 -7.42 2.26
N LEU A 43 -7.42 -6.70 3.32
CA LEU A 43 -6.71 -7.31 4.43
C LEU A 43 -7.63 -8.14 5.32
N ASP A 44 -8.94 -7.84 5.32
CA ASP A 44 -9.95 -8.70 5.96
C ASP A 44 -9.97 -10.08 5.25
N PRO A 45 -9.58 -11.16 5.95
CA PRO A 45 -9.53 -12.50 5.35
C PRO A 45 -10.89 -12.99 4.86
N GLU A 46 -11.97 -12.67 5.57
CA GLU A 46 -13.32 -13.14 5.22
C GLU A 46 -13.79 -12.45 3.94
N LEU A 47 -13.68 -11.13 3.88
CA LEU A 47 -14.03 -10.35 2.70
C LEU A 47 -13.15 -10.71 1.50
N SER A 48 -11.83 -10.82 1.70
CA SER A 48 -10.91 -11.21 0.63
C SER A 48 -11.20 -12.60 0.10
N HIS A 49 -11.52 -13.57 0.96
CA HIS A 49 -11.86 -14.92 0.55
C HIS A 49 -13.19 -14.93 -0.24
N LYS A 50 -14.21 -14.25 0.27
CA LYS A 50 -15.52 -14.12 -0.40
C LYS A 50 -15.38 -13.51 -1.79
N LEU A 51 -14.66 -12.39 -1.91
CA LEU A 51 -14.46 -11.70 -3.18
C LEU A 51 -13.51 -12.45 -4.11
N SER A 52 -12.60 -13.28 -3.61
CA SER A 52 -11.79 -14.16 -4.45
C SER A 52 -12.58 -15.34 -5.02
N ALA A 53 -13.56 -15.86 -4.28
CA ALA A 53 -14.44 -16.94 -4.75
C ALA A 53 -15.52 -16.39 -5.70
N TYR A 54 -16.09 -15.24 -5.36
CA TYR A 54 -17.19 -14.60 -6.09
C TYR A 54 -16.90 -13.10 -6.34
N PRO A 55 -16.02 -12.75 -7.30
CA PRO A 55 -15.62 -11.36 -7.53
C PRO A 55 -16.79 -10.42 -7.83
N LYS A 56 -17.83 -10.93 -8.52
CA LYS A 56 -19.02 -10.14 -8.88
C LYS A 56 -19.80 -9.62 -7.68
N THR A 57 -19.67 -10.25 -6.51
CA THR A 57 -20.32 -9.80 -5.27
C THR A 57 -19.79 -8.42 -4.82
N VAL A 58 -18.65 -7.96 -5.33
CA VAL A 58 -18.22 -6.56 -5.14
C VAL A 58 -19.24 -5.57 -5.69
N LEU A 59 -19.97 -5.93 -6.75
CA LEU A 59 -20.99 -5.08 -7.37
C LEU A 59 -22.19 -4.89 -6.44
N GLU A 60 -22.54 -5.91 -5.66
CA GLU A 60 -23.60 -5.82 -4.64
C GLU A 60 -23.24 -4.82 -3.54
N LEU A 61 -21.94 -4.59 -3.28
CA LEU A 61 -21.47 -3.60 -2.31
C LEU A 61 -21.48 -2.18 -2.86
N ILE A 62 -21.20 -1.99 -4.16
CA ILE A 62 -21.01 -0.66 -4.75
C ILE A 62 -22.28 -0.12 -5.42
N LEU A 63 -23.06 -0.95 -6.12
CA LEU A 63 -24.22 -0.50 -6.90
C LEU A 63 -25.33 0.15 -6.06
N PRO A 64 -25.66 -0.30 -4.83
CA PRO A 64 -26.66 0.37 -3.98
C PRO A 64 -26.29 1.80 -3.56
N GLU A 65 -25.01 2.13 -3.67
CA GLU A 65 -24.44 3.43 -3.31
C GLU A 65 -24.24 4.34 -4.54
N LEU A 66 -24.59 3.85 -5.74
CA LEU A 66 -24.52 4.64 -6.97
C LEU A 66 -25.35 5.92 -6.85
N GLY A 67 -24.73 7.06 -7.17
CA GLY A 67 -25.36 8.39 -7.04
C GLY A 67 -25.30 8.98 -5.62
N LYS A 68 -25.09 8.17 -4.58
CA LYS A 68 -24.84 8.65 -3.20
C LYS A 68 -23.35 8.85 -2.96
N LYS A 69 -22.54 7.89 -3.41
CA LYS A 69 -21.09 7.87 -3.22
C LYS A 69 -20.40 7.92 -4.57
N LYS A 70 -19.35 8.72 -4.64
CA LYS A 70 -18.59 8.95 -5.88
C LYS A 70 -17.38 8.02 -6.00
N TRP A 71 -16.82 7.62 -4.86
CA TRP A 71 -15.56 6.89 -4.80
C TRP A 71 -15.72 5.47 -4.26
N VAL A 72 -14.99 4.55 -4.86
CA VAL A 72 -14.77 3.20 -4.34
C VAL A 72 -13.29 3.05 -4.08
N VAL A 73 -12.93 2.88 -2.80
CA VAL A 73 -11.57 2.61 -2.37
C VAL A 73 -11.42 1.11 -2.17
N ILE A 74 -10.46 0.49 -2.86
CA ILE A 74 -10.13 -0.92 -2.67
C ILE A 74 -8.67 -1.00 -2.19
N ASP A 75 -8.50 -1.37 -0.93
CA ASP A 75 -7.19 -1.51 -0.30
C ASP A 75 -6.60 -2.90 -0.60
N GLU A 76 -5.31 -2.93 -0.92
CA GLU A 76 -4.51 -4.12 -1.20
C GLU A 76 -5.12 -5.01 -2.32
N VAL A 77 -5.51 -4.40 -3.44
CA VAL A 77 -6.17 -5.06 -4.60
C VAL A 77 -5.39 -6.26 -5.17
N GLN A 78 -4.08 -6.34 -4.91
CA GLN A 78 -3.26 -7.50 -5.28
C GLN A 78 -3.62 -8.79 -4.53
N LYS A 79 -4.41 -8.70 -3.45
CA LYS A 79 -4.99 -9.87 -2.77
C LYS A 79 -6.07 -10.54 -3.62
N VAL A 80 -6.84 -9.76 -4.38
CA VAL A 80 -7.88 -10.26 -5.28
C VAL A 80 -7.75 -9.58 -6.66
N PRO A 81 -6.73 -9.93 -7.47
CA PRO A 81 -6.46 -9.26 -8.74
C PRO A 81 -7.62 -9.36 -9.76
N GLN A 82 -8.48 -10.37 -9.63
CA GLN A 82 -9.66 -10.58 -10.47
C GLN A 82 -10.65 -9.41 -10.40
N LEU A 83 -10.63 -8.62 -9.32
CA LEU A 83 -11.45 -7.41 -9.20
C LEU A 83 -11.08 -6.34 -10.23
N LEU A 84 -9.85 -6.38 -10.78
CA LEU A 84 -9.41 -5.38 -11.76
C LEU A 84 -10.26 -5.38 -13.03
N ASP A 85 -10.74 -6.54 -13.49
CA ASP A 85 -11.59 -6.62 -14.68
C ASP A 85 -12.95 -5.96 -14.44
N LEU A 86 -13.53 -6.17 -13.25
CA LEU A 86 -14.78 -5.54 -12.85
C LEU A 86 -14.61 -4.03 -12.66
N VAL A 87 -13.54 -3.61 -12.01
CA VAL A 87 -13.20 -2.18 -11.86
C VAL A 87 -13.02 -1.53 -13.24
N HIS A 88 -12.33 -2.21 -14.16
CA HIS A 88 -12.16 -1.72 -15.53
C HIS A 88 -13.50 -1.50 -16.22
N GLN A 89 -14.41 -2.47 -16.12
CA GLN A 89 -15.76 -2.34 -16.65
C GLN A 89 -16.49 -1.13 -16.04
N GLN A 90 -16.49 -1.00 -14.71
CA GLN A 90 -17.20 0.06 -14.01
C GLN A 90 -16.64 1.47 -14.25
N ILE A 91 -15.33 1.61 -14.47
CA ILE A 91 -14.72 2.88 -14.90
C ILE A 91 -15.20 3.26 -16.31
N THR A 92 -15.36 2.28 -17.20
CA THR A 92 -15.78 2.51 -18.60
C THR A 92 -17.23 2.97 -18.68
N GLU A 93 -18.09 2.33 -17.88
CA GLU A 93 -19.50 2.67 -17.76
C GLU A 93 -19.72 3.99 -16.99
N LYS A 94 -18.64 4.61 -16.48
CA LYS A 94 -18.60 5.89 -15.73
C LYS A 94 -19.46 5.92 -14.46
N ASN A 95 -19.72 4.76 -13.86
CA ASN A 95 -20.55 4.65 -12.65
C ASN A 95 -19.81 5.10 -11.39
N PHE A 96 -18.49 4.90 -11.31
CA PHE A 96 -17.69 5.18 -10.11
C PHE A 96 -16.27 5.65 -10.42
N LEU A 97 -15.68 6.43 -9.51
CA LEU A 97 -14.24 6.65 -9.44
C LEU A 97 -13.60 5.65 -8.48
N PHE A 98 -12.45 5.09 -8.86
CA PHE A 98 -11.77 4.06 -8.07
C PHE A 98 -10.42 4.54 -7.57
N ALA A 99 -10.17 4.36 -6.28
CA ALA A 99 -8.85 4.48 -5.68
C ALA A 99 -8.39 3.08 -5.24
N LEU A 100 -7.39 2.55 -5.92
CA LEU A 100 -6.89 1.19 -5.69
C LEU A 100 -5.53 1.28 -5.03
N THR A 101 -5.27 0.53 -3.96
CA THR A 101 -3.90 0.43 -3.42
C THR A 101 -3.28 -0.92 -3.69
N GLY A 102 -1.96 -0.96 -3.59
CA GLY A 102 -1.26 -2.22 -3.40
C GLY A 102 0.19 -2.02 -3.02
N SER A 103 0.86 -3.10 -2.62
CA SER A 103 2.27 -3.02 -2.24
C SER A 103 3.21 -2.79 -3.44
N SER A 104 2.87 -3.34 -4.61
CA SER A 104 3.70 -3.24 -5.81
C SER A 104 2.86 -3.37 -7.09
N ALA A 105 3.11 -2.48 -8.05
CA ALA A 105 2.51 -2.54 -9.39
C ALA A 105 2.89 -3.85 -10.13
N ARG A 106 4.05 -4.42 -9.81
CA ARG A 106 4.60 -5.61 -10.47
C ARG A 106 3.77 -6.86 -10.20
N LYS A 107 3.27 -7.00 -8.97
CA LYS A 107 2.39 -8.10 -8.56
C LYS A 107 1.11 -8.15 -9.38
N LEU A 108 0.55 -6.98 -9.70
CA LEU A 108 -0.63 -6.88 -10.57
C LEU A 108 -0.32 -7.11 -12.04
N LYS A 109 0.84 -6.64 -12.54
CA LYS A 109 1.25 -6.83 -13.94
C LYS A 109 1.55 -8.28 -14.30
N LYS A 110 2.10 -9.09 -13.38
CA LYS A 110 2.34 -10.54 -13.61
C LYS A 110 1.03 -11.33 -13.86
N GLY A 111 -0.12 -10.80 -13.44
CA GLY A 111 -1.42 -11.46 -13.49
C GLY A 111 -2.30 -11.17 -14.72
N LYS A 112 -1.76 -10.60 -15.81
CA LYS A 112 -2.48 -10.19 -17.06
C LYS A 112 -3.14 -8.80 -17.08
N ALA A 113 -2.83 -7.91 -16.14
CA ALA A 113 -3.37 -6.56 -16.19
C ALA A 113 -2.43 -5.60 -16.95
N ASN A 114 -2.80 -5.27 -18.20
CA ASN A 114 -2.54 -3.91 -18.69
C ASN A 114 -3.29 -3.00 -17.73
N LEU A 115 -2.61 -2.48 -16.68
CA LEU A 115 -3.20 -1.74 -15.55
C LEU A 115 -4.28 -0.77 -16.05
N LEU A 116 -5.52 -1.25 -16.02
CA LEU A 116 -6.75 -0.62 -16.53
C LEU A 116 -6.62 0.08 -17.89
N ALA A 117 -5.77 -0.44 -18.80
CA ALA A 117 -5.49 0.14 -20.12
C ALA A 117 -5.19 1.66 -20.11
N GLY A 118 -4.51 2.16 -19.06
CA GLY A 118 -4.17 3.59 -18.91
C GLY A 118 -5.32 4.49 -18.44
N ARG A 119 -6.47 3.92 -18.07
CA ARG A 119 -7.65 4.69 -17.59
C ARG A 119 -7.55 5.11 -16.14
N ALA A 120 -6.58 4.55 -15.41
CA ALA A 120 -6.26 4.95 -14.05
C ALA A 120 -4.83 5.51 -13.99
N PHE A 121 -4.65 6.62 -13.28
CA PHE A 121 -3.32 7.15 -13.00
C PHE A 121 -2.57 6.26 -12.02
N VAL A 122 -1.24 6.29 -12.06
CA VAL A 122 -0.41 5.49 -11.18
C VAL A 122 0.44 6.41 -10.32
N PHE A 123 0.30 6.28 -9.01
CA PHE A 123 1.03 7.00 -8.00
C PHE A 123 1.86 6.02 -7.16
N ASN A 124 2.98 6.50 -6.63
CA ASN A 124 3.81 5.77 -5.70
C ASN A 124 3.94 6.57 -4.41
N LEU A 125 3.60 5.93 -3.28
CA LEU A 125 3.78 6.44 -1.94
C LEU A 125 5.05 5.82 -1.35
N PHE A 126 5.99 6.67 -0.99
CA PHE A 126 7.26 6.27 -0.40
C PHE A 126 7.24 6.46 1.12
N PRO A 127 8.27 6.04 1.86
CA PRO A 127 8.49 6.51 3.22
C PRO A 127 8.49 8.06 3.29
N LEU A 128 8.27 8.58 4.49
CA LEU A 128 8.23 10.01 4.75
C LEU A 128 9.52 10.68 4.33
N THR A 129 9.41 11.83 3.69
CA THR A 129 10.55 12.68 3.33
C THR A 129 10.86 13.66 4.45
N HIS A 130 12.07 14.25 4.44
CA HIS A 130 12.43 15.33 5.35
C HIS A 130 11.41 16.50 5.32
N ARG A 131 10.82 16.79 4.15
CA ARG A 131 9.78 17.82 4.01
C ARG A 131 8.45 17.43 4.65
N GLU A 132 8.10 16.14 4.64
CA GLU A 132 6.88 15.62 5.29
C GLU A 132 7.06 15.52 6.81
N LEU A 133 8.30 15.31 7.27
CA LEU A 133 8.65 15.25 8.69
C LEU A 133 8.76 16.65 9.31
N GLY A 134 9.21 17.66 8.57
CA GLY A 134 9.31 19.03 9.07
C GLY A 134 10.21 19.12 10.30
N ASP A 135 9.67 19.64 11.40
CA ASP A 135 10.41 19.80 12.67
C ASP A 135 10.77 18.47 13.33
N ASP A 136 10.09 17.37 12.98
CA ASP A 136 10.42 16.03 13.47
C ASP A 136 11.57 15.37 12.67
N PHE A 137 12.13 16.05 11.68
CA PHE A 137 13.26 15.54 10.91
C PHE A 137 14.57 15.67 11.68
N ASP A 138 15.10 14.53 12.09
CA ASP A 138 16.48 14.39 12.58
C ASP A 138 17.27 13.46 11.64
N LEU A 139 18.44 13.90 11.19
CA LEU A 139 19.22 13.18 10.18
C LEU A 139 19.73 11.85 10.72
N ASP A 140 20.26 11.82 11.95
CA ASP A 140 20.80 10.61 12.57
C ASP A 140 19.70 9.58 12.81
N PHE A 141 18.54 10.05 13.30
CA PHE A 141 17.34 9.23 13.43
C PHE A 141 16.88 8.68 12.08
N TYR A 142 16.82 9.52 11.05
CA TYR A 142 16.35 9.12 9.73
C TYR A 142 17.28 8.10 9.07
N LEU A 143 18.60 8.30 9.17
CA LEU A 143 19.59 7.33 8.67
C LEU A 143 19.54 6.02 9.46
N GLY A 144 19.25 6.12 10.76
CA GLY A 144 19.24 4.99 11.65
C GLY A 144 17.99 4.11 11.59
N TYR A 145 16.81 4.74 11.48
CA TYR A 145 15.53 4.06 11.59
C TYR A 145 14.64 4.20 10.34
N GLY A 146 15.03 5.05 9.39
CA GLY A 146 14.31 5.28 8.14
C GLY A 146 13.07 6.18 8.27
N GLY A 147 12.38 6.37 7.15
CA GLY A 147 11.22 7.27 7.05
C GLY A 147 9.86 6.60 7.24
N LEU A 148 9.77 5.40 7.82
CA LEU A 148 8.45 4.74 8.00
C LEU A 148 7.63 5.49 9.06
N PRO A 149 6.39 5.93 8.77
CA PRO A 149 5.55 6.68 9.70
C PRO A 149 5.46 6.10 11.12
N ASP A 150 5.32 4.78 11.25
CA ASP A 150 5.11 4.12 12.55
C ASP A 150 6.34 4.17 13.46
N VAL A 151 7.55 4.25 12.88
CA VAL A 151 8.81 4.38 13.65
C VAL A 151 8.81 5.64 14.52
N TYR A 152 8.24 6.72 14.00
CA TYR A 152 8.15 8.02 14.69
C TYR A 152 7.11 8.00 15.83
N ASN A 153 6.14 7.08 15.79
CA ASN A 153 5.13 6.93 16.85
C ASN A 153 5.65 6.08 18.03
N ILE A 154 6.69 5.27 17.83
CA ILE A 154 7.27 4.42 18.88
C ILE A 154 8.18 5.30 19.76
N LYS A 155 7.99 5.25 21.08
CA LYS A 155 8.72 6.14 22.02
C LYS A 155 10.13 5.67 22.37
N ASN A 156 10.36 4.36 22.48
CA ASN A 156 11.63 3.81 22.95
C ASN A 156 12.47 3.22 21.80
N ASN A 157 13.79 3.21 21.96
CA ASN A 157 14.71 2.72 20.92
C ASN A 157 14.66 1.19 20.75
N LEU A 158 14.39 0.45 21.83
CA LEU A 158 14.34 -1.01 21.82
C LEU A 158 13.19 -1.51 20.92
N ASP A 159 11.99 -0.96 21.09
CA ASP A 159 10.82 -1.36 20.33
C ASP A 159 10.88 -0.82 18.90
N ARG A 160 11.52 0.34 18.64
CA ARG A 160 11.84 0.77 17.26
C ARG A 160 12.69 -0.26 16.54
N ARG A 161 13.76 -0.75 17.19
CA ARG A 161 14.63 -1.80 16.62
C ARG A 161 13.86 -3.11 16.42
N ARG A 162 13.02 -3.51 17.38
CA ARG A 162 12.17 -4.72 17.25
C ARG A 162 11.18 -4.59 16.10
N PHE A 163 10.54 -3.44 15.96
CA PHE A 163 9.62 -3.13 14.87
C PHE A 163 10.32 -3.23 13.50
N LEU A 164 11.45 -2.54 13.32
CA LEU A 164 12.22 -2.60 12.08
C LEU A 164 12.72 -4.01 11.77
N LYS A 165 13.15 -4.77 12.79
CA LYS A 165 13.56 -6.16 12.62
C LYS A 165 12.38 -7.03 12.19
N ALA A 166 11.21 -6.88 12.82
CA ALA A 166 10.01 -7.59 12.43
C ALA A 166 9.64 -7.26 10.98
N TYR A 167 9.56 -5.97 10.64
CA TYR A 167 9.31 -5.48 9.29
C TYR A 167 10.28 -6.07 8.25
N ALA A 168 11.58 -6.05 8.53
CA ALA A 168 12.60 -6.61 7.64
C ALA A 168 12.44 -8.13 7.46
N GLN A 169 12.14 -8.86 8.54
CA GLN A 169 12.10 -10.32 8.54
C GLN A 169 10.81 -10.91 7.97
N THR A 170 9.67 -10.29 8.23
CA THR A 170 8.36 -10.77 7.76
C THR A 170 8.06 -10.17 6.40
N TYR A 171 7.99 -8.85 6.31
CA TYR A 171 7.49 -8.18 5.13
C TYR A 171 8.50 -8.14 3.99
N LEU A 172 9.72 -7.67 4.27
CA LEU A 172 10.71 -7.47 3.22
C LEU A 172 11.11 -8.81 2.60
N LYS A 173 11.18 -9.86 3.42
CA LYS A 173 11.35 -11.24 2.96
C LYS A 173 10.19 -11.71 2.07
N GLU A 174 8.95 -11.49 2.47
CA GLU A 174 7.76 -11.85 1.67
C GLU A 174 7.72 -11.12 0.32
N GLU A 175 8.01 -9.81 0.30
CA GLU A 175 8.08 -9.02 -0.93
C GLU A 175 9.21 -9.50 -1.84
N ILE A 176 10.43 -9.70 -1.32
CA ILE A 176 11.56 -10.21 -2.12
C ILE A 176 11.22 -11.56 -2.77
N ILE A 177 10.63 -12.47 -1.99
CA ILE A 177 10.24 -13.80 -2.48
C ILE A 177 9.16 -13.67 -3.56
N ALA A 178 8.12 -12.88 -3.30
CA ALA A 178 7.01 -12.69 -4.25
C ALA A 178 7.45 -11.96 -5.54
N GLU A 179 8.42 -11.06 -5.45
CA GLU A 179 8.93 -10.31 -6.60
C GLU A 179 9.95 -11.12 -7.44
N GLN A 180 10.42 -12.28 -6.96
CA GLN A 180 11.42 -13.14 -7.63
C GLN A 180 12.68 -12.37 -8.08
N ILE A 181 13.10 -11.35 -7.33
CA ILE A 181 14.21 -10.48 -7.74
C ILE A 181 15.57 -11.20 -7.69
N VAL A 182 15.69 -12.34 -7.01
CA VAL A 182 16.97 -13.05 -6.93
C VAL A 182 16.79 -14.54 -7.18
N ARG A 183 17.23 -15.02 -8.35
CA ARG A 183 17.50 -16.44 -8.61
C ARG A 183 18.56 -17.04 -7.64
N ASN A 184 19.22 -16.19 -6.84
CA ASN A 184 20.17 -16.53 -5.78
C ASN A 184 19.81 -15.84 -4.43
N LEU A 185 18.87 -16.42 -3.69
CA LEU A 185 18.48 -15.99 -2.33
C LEU A 185 19.60 -15.96 -1.25
N PRO A 186 20.65 -16.82 -1.27
CA PRO A 186 21.60 -16.88 -0.14
C PRO A 186 22.49 -15.65 0.08
N PRO A 187 23.10 -15.00 -0.94
CA PRO A 187 23.91 -13.80 -0.74
C PRO A 187 23.08 -12.59 -0.27
N PHE A 188 21.86 -12.44 -0.80
CA PHE A 188 20.99 -11.32 -0.45
C PHE A 188 20.44 -11.41 0.98
N ARG A 189 20.15 -12.63 1.46
CA ARG A 189 19.80 -12.87 2.88
C ARG A 189 20.95 -12.52 3.82
N ARG A 190 22.19 -12.79 3.42
CA ARG A 190 23.39 -12.40 4.20
C ARG A 190 23.52 -10.89 4.28
N PHE A 191 23.28 -10.15 3.19
CA PHE A 191 23.29 -8.68 3.19
C PHE A 191 22.33 -8.06 4.22
N PHE A 192 21.07 -8.52 4.29
CA PHE A 192 20.13 -8.06 5.33
C PHE A 192 20.58 -8.44 6.75
N GLY A 193 21.15 -9.64 6.91
CA GLY A 193 21.78 -10.05 8.16
C GLY A 193 22.88 -9.08 8.59
N TYR A 194 23.72 -8.62 7.66
CA TYR A 194 24.77 -7.64 7.93
C TYR A 194 24.23 -6.24 8.23
N CYS A 195 23.21 -5.75 7.52
CA CYS A 195 22.58 -4.46 7.83
C CYS A 195 21.94 -4.46 9.23
N CYS A 196 21.26 -5.56 9.63
CA CYS A 196 20.71 -5.70 10.97
C CYS A 196 21.78 -5.93 12.06
N TYR A 197 22.93 -6.50 11.70
CA TYR A 197 24.03 -6.79 12.63
C TYR A 197 24.95 -5.59 12.86
N ALA A 198 25.24 -4.80 11.82
CA ALA A 198 26.01 -3.55 11.94
C ALA A 198 25.34 -2.56 12.89
N TYR A 199 24.01 -2.49 12.88
CA TYR A 199 23.23 -1.61 13.77
C TYR A 199 23.21 -2.04 15.26
N ASN A 200 23.69 -3.25 15.58
CA ASN A 200 23.78 -3.76 16.95
C ASN A 200 25.21 -3.68 17.53
N ARG A 201 26.21 -3.22 16.76
CA ARG A 201 27.60 -3.13 17.24
C ARG A 201 28.01 -1.77 17.81
N ASP A 202 27.18 -0.74 17.64
CA ASP A 202 27.43 0.61 18.18
C ASP A 202 26.66 0.87 19.49
N SER A 203 26.51 -0.14 20.34
CA SER A 203 25.99 -0.01 21.71
C SER A 203 26.91 -0.71 22.69
#